data_AF-A0AAE6CF90-F1
#
_entry.id   AF-A0AAE6CF90-F1
#
_cell.length_a   1.000
_cell.length_b   1.000
_cell.length_c   1.000
_cell.angle_alpha   90.00
_cell.angle_beta   90.00
_cell.angle_gamma   90.00
#
_symmetry.space_group_name_H-M   'P 1'
#
loop_
_entity.id
_entity.type
_entity.pdbx_description
1 polymer ?
#
loop_
_entity_poly.entity_id
_entity_poly.type
_entity_poly.pdbx_seq_one_letter_code
_entity_poly.pdbx_strand_id
1 'polypeptide(L)'
;MTRSLCFLLLTFIVRSALAETTGIPASVSQVQTKIVNGQVVRIVQHNMEINPIIQFEILSRPDFEPLQTLTVGELPYRVETLSLRDSSGAFVEKVIVGDTHISIVFEYFFIEGQSALFECQLPVSGKHFGSFQCSKE
;
A
#
# COMPACT_ATOMS: atom_id res chain seq x y z
N MET A 1 32.79 -36.60 53.19
CA MET A 1 33.91 -36.59 52.22
C MET A 1 33.33 -37.16 50.94
N THR A 2 33.15 -36.45 49.83
CA THR A 2 34.06 -35.56 49.11
C THR A 2 33.26 -34.81 48.03
N ARG A 3 33.56 -33.50 47.89
CA ARG A 3 33.65 -32.71 46.64
C ARG A 3 32.43 -32.72 45.70
N SER A 4 31.60 -31.67 45.70
CA SER A 4 31.88 -30.40 45.01
C SER A 4 32.33 -30.60 43.57
N LEU A 5 31.39 -30.47 42.62
CA LEU A 5 31.69 -29.93 41.31
C LEU A 5 30.55 -28.98 40.91
N CYS A 6 30.81 -27.71 41.18
CA CYS A 6 30.04 -26.56 40.79
C CYS A 6 30.03 -26.49 39.25
N PHE A 7 28.93 -26.85 38.60
CA PHE A 7 28.76 -26.71 37.15
C PHE A 7 28.42 -25.23 36.85
N LEU A 8 29.47 -24.41 36.83
CA LEU A 8 29.41 -22.98 36.53
C LEU A 8 29.35 -22.79 35.00
N LEU A 9 28.31 -22.06 34.59
CA LEU A 9 28.23 -21.11 33.48
C LEU A 9 29.17 -21.32 32.27
N LEU A 10 28.56 -21.54 31.10
CA LEU A 10 28.86 -20.72 29.92
C LEU A 10 27.64 -20.65 29.00
N THR A 11 26.84 -19.64 29.27
CA THR A 11 25.77 -19.13 28.42
C THR A 11 26.36 -18.57 27.13
N PHE A 12 26.29 -19.32 26.03
CA PHE A 12 26.28 -18.71 24.69
C PHE A 12 24.83 -18.39 24.34
N ILE A 13 24.34 -17.24 24.83
CA ILE A 13 23.16 -16.62 24.24
C ILE A 13 23.66 -16.01 22.93
N VAL A 14 23.62 -16.79 21.86
CA VAL A 14 23.66 -16.26 20.50
C VAL A 14 22.38 -15.44 20.35
N ARG A 15 22.44 -14.16 20.73
CA ARG A 15 21.46 -13.18 20.29
C ARG A 15 21.66 -13.06 18.79
N SER A 16 20.90 -13.83 18.02
CA SER A 16 20.61 -13.50 16.64
C SER A 16 19.99 -12.11 16.68
N ALA A 17 20.82 -11.09 16.46
CA ALA A 17 20.32 -9.79 16.06
C ALA A 17 19.68 -10.02 14.70
N LEU A 18 18.38 -10.34 14.71
CA LEU A 18 17.56 -10.23 13.53
C LEU A 18 17.64 -8.74 13.19
N ALA A 19 18.50 -8.41 12.23
CA ALA A 19 18.47 -7.11 11.62
C ALA A 19 17.09 -7.00 10.99
N GLU A 20 16.16 -6.33 11.69
CA GLU A 20 14.96 -5.82 11.07
C GLU A 20 15.44 -4.87 9.98
N THR A 21 15.50 -5.40 8.77
CA THR A 21 15.83 -4.64 7.58
C THR A 21 14.82 -3.51 7.53
N THR A 22 15.26 -2.27 7.73
CA THR A 22 14.49 -1.04 7.51
C THR A 22 14.17 -0.81 6.03
N GLY A 23 14.15 -1.89 5.24
CA GLY A 23 13.74 -1.90 3.85
C GLY A 23 12.22 -1.89 3.79
N ILE A 24 11.70 -1.08 2.88
CA ILE A 24 10.34 -1.20 2.36
C ILE A 24 10.09 -2.70 2.09
N PRO A 25 9.01 -3.31 2.62
CA PRO A 25 8.74 -4.73 2.42
C PRO A 25 8.82 -5.07 0.93
N ALA A 26 9.30 -6.25 0.55
CA ALA A 26 9.44 -6.63 -0.87
C ALA A 26 8.11 -6.55 -1.65
N SER A 27 6.98 -6.53 -0.94
CA SER A 27 5.65 -6.34 -1.50
C SER A 27 5.28 -4.87 -1.79
N VAL A 28 6.06 -3.89 -1.34
CA VAL A 28 5.83 -2.45 -1.54
C VAL A 28 6.84 -1.94 -2.57
N SER A 29 6.32 -1.38 -3.66
CA SER A 29 7.14 -0.84 -4.75
C SER A 29 7.44 0.64 -4.57
N GLN A 30 6.49 1.41 -4.03
CA GLN A 30 6.64 2.85 -3.84
C GLN A 30 5.84 3.35 -2.64
N VAL A 31 6.39 4.35 -1.95
CA VAL A 31 5.67 5.13 -0.94
C VAL A 31 5.81 6.61 -1.26
N GLN A 32 4.70 7.34 -1.28
CA GLN A 32 4.66 8.79 -1.47
C GLN A 32 3.83 9.45 -0.37
N THR A 33 4.26 10.61 0.12
CA THR A 33 3.49 11.42 1.08
C THR A 33 3.15 12.76 0.46
N LYS A 34 1.88 13.15 0.52
CA LYS A 34 1.31 14.31 -0.18
C LYS A 34 0.37 15.07 0.74
N ILE A 35 0.13 16.35 0.44
CA ILE A 35 -0.91 17.13 1.10
C ILE A 35 -2.12 17.21 0.19
N VAL A 36 -3.29 16.78 0.66
CA VAL A 36 -4.56 16.80 -0.08
C VAL A 36 -5.64 17.33 0.84
N ASN A 37 -6.32 18.40 0.45
CA ASN A 37 -7.33 19.08 1.24
C ASN A 37 -6.88 19.39 2.69
N GLY A 38 -5.62 19.84 2.84
CA GLY A 38 -5.01 20.14 4.13
C GLY A 38 -4.65 18.92 5.00
N GLN A 39 -4.92 17.69 4.53
CA GLN A 39 -4.52 16.44 5.19
C GLN A 39 -3.19 15.92 4.66
N VAL A 40 -2.45 15.22 5.51
CA VAL A 40 -1.29 14.44 5.09
C VAL A 40 -1.79 13.09 4.61
N VAL A 41 -1.58 12.76 3.34
CA VAL A 41 -1.97 11.48 2.75
C VAL A 41 -0.73 10.70 2.34
N ARG A 42 -0.59 9.47 2.81
CA ARG A 42 0.43 8.51 2.37
C ARG A 42 -0.18 7.56 1.35
N ILE A 43 0.49 7.40 0.23
CA ILE A 43 0.12 6.54 -0.90
C ILE A 43 1.18 5.44 -0.97
N VAL A 44 0.78 4.20 -0.74
CA VAL A 44 1.62 3.02 -0.74
C VAL A 44 1.23 2.16 -1.93
N GLN A 45 2.07 2.12 -2.95
CA GLN A 45 1.90 1.24 -4.09
C GLN A 45 2.62 -0.07 -3.80
N HIS A 46 1.91 -1.18 -3.93
CA HIS A 46 2.51 -2.49 -3.82
C HIS A 46 3.11 -2.96 -5.15
N ASN A 47 3.85 -4.07 -5.14
CA ASN A 47 4.33 -4.67 -6.36
C ASN A 47 3.12 -5.11 -7.20
N MET A 48 2.93 -4.48 -8.35
CA MET A 48 1.73 -4.67 -9.16
C MET A 48 1.70 -5.98 -9.96
N GLU A 49 2.79 -6.75 -9.94
CA GLU A 49 2.82 -8.10 -10.55
C GLU A 49 2.50 -9.19 -9.50
N ILE A 50 2.92 -8.99 -8.25
CA ILE A 50 2.81 -10.01 -7.19
C ILE A 50 1.60 -9.75 -6.28
N ASN A 51 1.34 -8.49 -5.94
CA ASN A 51 0.26 -8.06 -5.05
C ASN A 51 -0.29 -6.70 -5.52
N PRO A 52 -1.13 -6.68 -6.57
CA PRO A 52 -1.58 -5.46 -7.22
C PRO A 52 -2.62 -4.73 -6.38
N ILE A 53 -2.13 -4.04 -5.35
CA ILE A 53 -2.93 -3.18 -4.49
C ILE A 53 -2.25 -1.82 -4.35
N ILE A 54 -3.07 -0.81 -4.13
CA ILE A 54 -2.60 0.50 -3.68
C ILE A 54 -3.33 0.88 -2.39
N GLN A 55 -2.60 1.43 -1.44
CA GLN A 55 -3.13 1.81 -0.15
C GLN A 55 -2.98 3.31 0.06
N PHE A 56 -4.05 3.95 0.53
CA PHE A 56 -4.11 5.35 0.89
C PHE A 56 -4.33 5.47 2.37
N GLU A 57 -3.61 6.38 3.00
CA GLU A 57 -3.72 6.61 4.42
C GLU A 57 -3.77 8.10 4.72
N ILE A 58 -4.79 8.55 5.44
CA ILE A 58 -4.79 9.88 6.05
C ILE A 58 -4.01 9.76 7.35
N LEU A 59 -2.95 10.54 7.51
CA LEU A 59 -2.10 10.51 8.70
C LEU A 59 -2.49 11.62 9.69
N SER A 60 -2.42 11.30 10.98
CA SER A 60 -2.59 12.25 12.07
C SER A 60 -1.41 13.23 12.13
N ARG A 61 -1.60 14.34 12.84
CA ARG A 61 -0.50 15.24 13.21
C ARG A 61 -0.62 15.57 14.69
N PRO A 62 0.50 15.60 15.44
CA PRO A 62 1.88 15.49 14.96
C PRO A 62 2.39 14.04 14.79
N ASP A 63 1.63 13.04 15.22
CA ASP A 63 2.16 11.68 15.41
C ASP A 63 2.27 10.83 14.13
N PHE A 64 1.70 11.29 13.01
CA PHE A 64 1.71 10.59 11.71
C PHE A 64 1.15 9.17 11.73
N GLU A 65 0.25 8.88 12.66
CA GLU A 65 -0.49 7.62 12.76
C GLU A 65 -1.62 7.57 11.72
N PRO A 66 -1.88 6.43 11.06
CA PRO A 66 -3.02 6.30 10.15
C PRO A 66 -4.35 6.53 10.87
N LEU A 67 -5.06 7.60 10.50
CA LEU A 67 -6.43 7.91 10.94
C LEU A 67 -7.47 7.12 10.14
N GLN A 68 -7.20 6.93 8.86
CA GLN A 68 -8.01 6.11 7.97
C GLN A 68 -7.10 5.48 6.93
N THR A 69 -7.33 4.20 6.66
CA THR A 69 -6.68 3.44 5.60
C THR A 69 -7.73 2.99 4.58
N LEU A 70 -7.45 3.18 3.30
CA LEU A 70 -8.21 2.61 2.20
C LEU A 70 -7.26 1.78 1.34
N THR A 71 -7.58 0.49 1.16
CA THR A 71 -6.84 -0.39 0.26
C THR A 71 -7.68 -0.66 -0.98
N VAL A 72 -7.10 -0.39 -2.15
CA VAL A 72 -7.72 -0.61 -3.46
C VAL A 72 -6.99 -1.78 -4.12
N GLY A 73 -7.69 -2.90 -4.22
CA GLY A 73 -7.32 -4.04 -5.07
C GLY A 73 -8.36 -4.32 -6.15
N GLU A 74 -9.36 -3.46 -6.27
CA GLU A 74 -10.53 -3.60 -7.12
C GLU A 74 -10.87 -2.25 -7.75
N LEU A 75 -11.21 -2.26 -9.04
CA LEU A 75 -11.62 -1.08 -9.79
C LEU A 75 -13.13 -1.12 -10.04
N PRO A 76 -13.92 -0.21 -9.46
CA PRO A 76 -15.34 -0.11 -9.77
C PRO A 76 -15.52 0.41 -11.20
N TYR A 77 -16.12 -0.38 -12.09
CA TYR A 77 -16.34 -0.03 -13.49
C TYR A 77 -17.77 -0.34 -13.94
N ARG A 78 -18.54 0.72 -14.20
CA ARG A 78 -19.98 0.64 -14.54
C ARG A 78 -20.77 -0.14 -13.47
N VAL A 79 -21.24 -1.34 -13.81
CA VAL A 79 -22.01 -2.23 -12.92
C VAL A 79 -21.17 -3.40 -12.42
N GLU A 80 -19.90 -3.44 -12.79
CA GLU A 80 -18.96 -4.51 -12.47
C GLU A 80 -17.81 -3.98 -11.59
N THR A 81 -17.13 -4.89 -10.94
CA THR A 81 -15.91 -4.61 -10.18
C THR A 81 -14.80 -5.48 -10.74
N LEU A 82 -13.72 -4.85 -11.19
CA LEU A 82 -12.56 -5.55 -11.74
C LEU A 82 -11.53 -5.78 -10.65
N SER A 83 -11.28 -7.04 -10.30
CA SER A 83 -10.19 -7.40 -9.39
C SER A 83 -8.85 -7.21 -10.10
N LEU A 84 -7.96 -6.43 -9.51
CA LEU A 84 -6.59 -6.23 -10.02
C LEU A 84 -5.78 -7.53 -9.95
N ARG A 85 -6.06 -8.38 -8.97
CA ARG A 85 -5.39 -9.67 -8.79
C ARG A 85 -5.79 -10.70 -9.84
N ASP A 86 -7.01 -10.61 -10.37
CA ASP A 86 -7.51 -11.53 -11.39
C ASP A 86 -7.19 -11.04 -12.82
N SER A 87 -6.42 -9.96 -12.95
CA SER A 87 -5.90 -9.49 -14.23
C SER A 87 -4.74 -10.39 -14.72
N SER A 88 -4.42 -10.30 -16.01
CA SER A 88 -3.12 -10.79 -16.52
C SER A 88 -1.95 -9.85 -16.22
N GLY A 89 -2.25 -8.68 -15.66
CA GLY A 89 -1.32 -7.64 -15.26
C GLY A 89 -2.08 -6.37 -14.92
N ALA A 90 -1.65 -5.67 -13.88
CA ALA A 90 -2.15 -4.36 -13.54
C ALA A 90 -0.95 -3.44 -13.29
N PHE A 91 -1.04 -2.19 -13.71
CA PHE A 91 0.04 -1.22 -13.52
C PHE A 91 -0.55 0.12 -13.12
N VAL A 92 0.19 0.87 -12.30
CA VAL A 92 -0.13 2.27 -11.99
C VAL A 92 0.72 3.12 -12.91
N GLU A 93 0.08 3.69 -13.94
CA GLU A 93 0.75 4.52 -14.93
C GLU A 93 1.03 5.92 -14.39
N LYS A 94 0.11 6.43 -13.57
CA LYS A 94 0.19 7.80 -13.07
C LYS A 94 -0.55 7.98 -11.76
N VAL A 95 0.03 8.77 -10.87
CA VAL A 95 -0.63 9.31 -9.68
C VAL A 95 -0.55 10.83 -9.75
N ILE A 96 -1.71 11.48 -9.77
CA ILE A 96 -1.86 12.93 -9.81
C ILE A 96 -2.54 13.37 -8.52
N VAL A 97 -1.97 14.37 -7.86
CA VAL A 97 -2.54 14.93 -6.64
C VAL A 97 -3.15 16.28 -6.98
N GLY A 98 -4.47 16.37 -6.85
CA GLY A 98 -5.19 17.64 -6.91
C GLY A 98 -5.41 18.24 -5.52
N ASP A 99 -6.11 19.37 -5.47
CA ASP A 99 -6.36 20.07 -4.21
C ASP A 99 -7.27 19.27 -3.26
N THR A 100 -8.24 18.55 -3.80
CA THR A 100 -9.30 17.86 -3.03
C THR A 100 -9.42 16.37 -3.32
N HIS A 101 -8.58 15.83 -4.20
CA HIS A 101 -8.67 14.44 -4.64
C HIS A 101 -7.31 13.93 -5.13
N ILE A 102 -7.19 12.62 -5.20
CA ILE A 102 -6.07 11.91 -5.81
C ILE A 102 -6.61 11.20 -7.06
N SER A 103 -6.04 11.47 -8.22
CA SER A 103 -6.36 10.79 -9.47
C SER A 103 -5.28 9.78 -9.82
N ILE A 104 -5.69 8.60 -10.27
CA ILE A 104 -4.80 7.48 -10.55
C ILE A 104 -5.19 6.88 -11.88
N VAL A 105 -4.21 6.64 -12.74
CA VAL A 105 -4.43 5.93 -13.99
C VAL A 105 -3.88 4.52 -13.82
N PHE A 106 -4.75 3.53 -13.96
CA PHE A 106 -4.37 2.13 -14.03
C PHE A 106 -4.37 1.64 -15.46
N GLU A 107 -3.33 0.92 -15.87
CA GLU A 107 -3.44 0.03 -17.02
C GLU A 107 -3.82 -1.38 -16.53
N TYR A 108 -4.94 -1.90 -17.02
CA TYR A 108 -5.47 -3.21 -16.68
C TYR A 108 -5.41 -4.13 -17.88
N PHE A 109 -4.73 -5.27 -17.75
CA PHE A 109 -4.64 -6.29 -18.78
C PHE A 109 -5.66 -7.40 -18.50
N PHE A 110 -6.65 -7.53 -19.38
CA PHE A 110 -7.65 -8.59 -19.35
C PHE A 110 -7.02 -9.95 -19.68
N ILE A 111 -7.59 -11.03 -19.16
CA ILE A 111 -7.13 -12.40 -19.41
C ILE A 111 -7.19 -12.76 -20.91
N GLU A 112 -8.14 -12.17 -21.63
CA GLU A 112 -8.32 -12.34 -23.08
C GLU A 112 -7.26 -11.60 -23.91
N GLY A 113 -6.33 -10.88 -23.27
CA GLY A 113 -5.15 -10.29 -23.88
C GLY A 113 -5.27 -8.83 -24.34
N GLN A 114 -6.42 -8.18 -24.12
CA GLN A 114 -6.57 -6.73 -24.33
C GLN A 114 -6.17 -5.96 -23.07
N SER A 115 -5.76 -4.69 -23.21
CA SER A 115 -5.61 -3.78 -22.07
C SER A 115 -6.60 -2.60 -22.15
N ALA A 116 -6.85 -1.98 -21.00
CA ALA A 116 -7.58 -0.72 -20.92
C ALA A 116 -6.99 0.19 -19.84
N LEU A 117 -7.07 1.49 -20.09
CA LEU A 117 -6.76 2.52 -19.11
C LEU A 117 -8.01 2.85 -18.29
N PHE A 118 -7.84 2.88 -16.98
CA PHE A 118 -8.85 3.27 -16.01
C PHE A 118 -8.37 4.49 -15.25
N GLU A 119 -9.07 5.60 -15.44
CA GLU A 119 -8.88 6.81 -14.65
C GLU A 119 -9.76 6.75 -13.41
N CYS A 120 -9.13 6.63 -12.25
CA CYS A 120 -9.79 6.56 -10.97
C CYS A 120 -9.56 7.81 -10.14
N GLN A 121 -10.56 8.21 -9.36
CA GLN A 121 -10.49 9.35 -8.45
C GLN A 121 -10.84 8.93 -7.03
N LEU A 122 -10.04 9.44 -6.09
CA LEU A 122 -10.26 9.31 -4.66
C LEU A 122 -10.44 10.71 -4.04
N PRO A 123 -11.68 11.14 -3.78
CA PRO A 123 -11.93 12.38 -3.06
C PRO A 123 -11.40 12.33 -1.63
N VAL A 124 -10.90 13.46 -1.13
CA VAL A 124 -10.46 13.64 0.25
C VAL A 124 -11.23 14.80 0.87
N SER A 125 -12.03 14.53 1.90
CA SER A 125 -12.85 15.54 2.58
C SER A 125 -12.67 15.44 4.08
N GLY A 126 -12.11 16.50 4.68
CA GLY A 126 -11.71 16.46 6.09
C GLY A 126 -10.75 15.30 6.35
N LYS A 127 -10.98 14.52 7.41
CA LYS A 127 -10.18 13.32 7.75
C LYS A 127 -10.72 12.04 7.11
N HIS A 128 -11.44 12.15 6.00
CA HIS A 128 -12.09 11.01 5.35
C HIS A 128 -11.81 10.94 3.85
N PHE A 129 -11.67 9.71 3.36
CA PHE A 129 -11.76 9.36 1.95
C PHE A 129 -13.23 9.25 1.52
N GLY A 130 -13.54 9.81 0.35
CA GLY A 130 -14.79 9.56 -0.35
C GLY A 130 -14.80 8.21 -1.07
N SER A 131 -15.86 7.94 -1.82
CA SER A 131 -15.95 6.74 -2.66
C SER A 131 -14.90 6.79 -3.77
N PHE A 132 -14.16 5.70 -3.93
CA PHE A 132 -13.27 5.48 -5.06
C PHE A 132 -14.11 5.20 -6.31
N GLN A 133 -13.86 5.94 -7.39
CA GLN A 133 -14.64 5.84 -8.63
C GLN A 133 -13.71 5.76 -9.82
N CYS A 134 -13.99 4.90 -10.78
CA CYS A 134 -13.19 4.79 -12.00
C CYS A 134 -14.05 4.95 -13.26
N SER A 135 -13.47 5.59 -14.27
CA SER A 135 -13.96 5.64 -15.63
C SER A 135 -12.92 5.03 -16.57
N LYS A 136 -13.39 4.37 -17.64
CA LYS A 136 -12.52 3.90 -18.71
C LYS A 136 -12.26 5.06 -19.68
N GLU A 137 -10.99 5.24 -20.05
CA GLU A 137 -10.59 6.14 -21.14
C GLU A 137 -10.79 5.48 -22.52
#